data_AF-I4ERP4-F1
#
_entry.id   AF-I4ERP4-F1
#
_cell.length_a   1.000
_cell.length_b   1.000
_cell.length_c   1.000
_cell.angle_alpha   90.00
_cell.angle_beta   90.00
_cell.angle_gamma   90.00
#
_symmetry.space_group_name_H-M   'P 1'
#
loop_
_entity.id
_entity.type
_entity.pdbx_description
1 polymer ?
#
loop_
_entity_poly.entity_id
_entity_poly.type
_entity_poly.pdbx_seq_one_letter_code
_entity_poly.pdbx_strand_id
1 'polypeptide(L)'
;MVALIVILFPPLLIAFLLVMERVEEPLRRPTSQREVEDFLGTATEAEVGTLAHSGIRRAMSRWRARRRGRGRRVPSPVLTDRVTEPSEQPQHAD
;
A
#
# COMPACT_ATOMS: atom_id res chain seq x y z
N MET A 1 54.71 -8.43 5.08
CA MET A 1 53.34 -8.57 5.65
C MET A 1 52.67 -7.21 5.89
N VAL A 2 53.27 -6.30 6.65
CA VAL A 2 52.67 -5.00 7.02
C VAL A 2 52.30 -4.10 5.82
N ALA A 3 53.19 -3.98 4.83
CA ALA A 3 52.94 -3.13 3.66
C ALA A 3 51.69 -3.54 2.87
N LEU A 4 51.39 -4.84 2.81
CA LEU A 4 50.20 -5.36 2.14
C LEU A 4 48.92 -4.92 2.86
N ILE A 5 48.94 -4.92 4.20
CA ILE A 5 47.81 -4.47 5.02
C ILE A 5 47.59 -2.97 4.82
N VAL A 6 48.63 -2.14 4.81
CA VAL A 6 48.50 -0.68 4.65
C VAL A 6 47.92 -0.31 3.28
N ILE A 7 48.29 -1.03 2.22
CA ILE A 7 47.78 -0.80 0.86
C ILE A 7 46.34 -1.33 0.72
N LEU A 8 46.05 -2.50 1.29
CA LEU A 8 44.77 -3.17 1.09
C LEU A 8 43.69 -2.65 2.04
N PHE A 9 44.06 -2.15 3.22
CA PHE A 9 43.10 -1.73 4.25
C PHE A 9 42.20 -0.57 3.83
N PRO A 10 42.70 0.54 3.23
CA PRO A 10 41.85 1.64 2.78
C PRO A 10 40.76 1.22 1.75
N PRO A 11 41.08 0.50 0.66
CA PRO A 11 40.04 0.02 -0.25
C PRO A 11 39.14 -1.05 0.38
N LEU A 12 39.65 -1.86 1.32
CA LEU A 12 38.82 -2.84 2.04
C LEU A 12 37.77 -2.15 2.91
N LEU A 13 38.12 -1.06 3.59
CA LEU A 13 37.18 -0.25 4.37
C LEU A 13 36.15 0.42 3.47
N ILE A 14 36.57 1.02 2.36
CA ILE A 14 35.65 1.62 1.39
C ILE A 14 34.70 0.57 0.84
N ALA A 15 35.21 -0.60 0.44
CA ALA A 15 34.40 -1.72 -0.02
C ALA A 15 33.44 -2.20 1.08
N PHE A 16 33.88 -2.29 2.33
CA PHE A 16 33.03 -2.67 3.46
C PHE A 16 31.92 -1.64 3.72
N LEU A 17 32.21 -0.35 3.63
CA LEU A 17 31.23 0.73 3.77
C LEU A 17 30.21 0.72 2.61
N LEU A 18 30.67 0.50 1.38
CA LEU A 18 29.80 0.33 0.21
C LEU A 18 28.98 -0.97 0.27
N VAL A 19 29.55 -2.02 0.86
CA VAL A 19 28.82 -3.27 1.12
C VAL A 19 27.84 -3.10 2.24
N MET A 20 28.12 -2.31 3.29
CA MET A 20 27.12 -1.94 4.30
C MET A 20 25.93 -1.23 3.66
N GLU A 21 26.13 -0.36 2.66
CA GLU A 21 25.02 0.16 1.84
C GLU A 21 24.23 -1.00 1.19
N ARG A 22 24.90 -1.97 0.57
CA ARG A 22 24.27 -3.16 -0.04
C ARG A 22 23.68 -4.19 0.95
N VAL A 23 24.15 -4.24 2.18
CA VAL A 23 23.68 -5.13 3.27
C VAL A 23 22.57 -4.46 4.08
N GLU A 24 22.46 -3.13 4.04
CA GLU A 24 21.30 -2.38 4.51
C GLU A 24 20.13 -2.40 3.50
N GLU A 25 20.40 -2.71 2.23
CA GLU A 25 19.42 -2.69 1.13
C GLU A 25 18.39 -3.86 1.07
N PRO A 26 18.37 -4.86 1.99
CA PRO A 26 17.17 -5.70 2.17
C PRO A 26 16.28 -5.28 3.35
N LEU A 27 16.74 -4.39 4.23
CA LEU A 27 15.95 -3.90 5.38
C LEU A 27 15.45 -2.46 5.20
N ARG A 28 15.98 -1.74 4.20
CA ARG A 28 15.48 -0.45 3.75
C ARG A 28 14.53 -0.60 2.55
N ARG A 29 13.34 -1.14 2.81
CA ARG A 29 12.13 -0.46 2.30
C ARG A 29 11.60 0.39 3.45
N PRO A 30 12.20 1.56 3.78
CA PRO A 30 11.34 2.62 4.28
C PRO A 30 10.28 2.78 3.19
N THR A 31 9.01 2.80 3.59
CA THR A 31 7.95 3.30 2.73
C THR A 31 8.52 4.51 2.00
N SER A 32 8.68 4.39 0.68
CA SER A 32 9.35 5.43 -0.10
C SER A 32 8.66 6.75 0.23
N GLN A 33 9.38 7.86 0.27
CA GLN A 33 8.78 9.16 0.60
C GLN A 33 7.47 9.40 -0.19
N ARG A 34 7.46 8.95 -1.46
CA ARG A 34 6.28 8.82 -2.32
C ARG A 34 5.11 8.04 -1.74
N GLU A 35 5.35 6.88 -1.14
CA GLU A 35 4.31 6.05 -0.53
C GLU A 35 3.77 6.66 0.78
N VAL A 36 4.58 7.47 1.49
CA VAL A 36 4.11 8.29 2.63
C VAL A 36 3.23 9.45 2.13
N GLU A 37 3.64 10.12 1.06
CA GLU A 37 2.92 11.25 0.47
C GLU A 37 1.57 10.79 -0.11
N ASP A 38 1.55 9.64 -0.80
CA ASP A 38 0.34 8.94 -1.22
C ASP A 38 -0.56 8.58 -0.03
N PHE A 39 0.02 8.09 1.08
CA PHE A 39 -0.73 7.78 2.29
C PHE A 39 -1.35 9.04 2.88
N LEU A 40 -0.61 10.14 3.05
CA LEU A 40 -1.16 11.38 3.60
C LEU A 40 -2.26 11.97 2.70
N GLY A 41 -2.14 11.80 1.38
CA GLY A 41 -3.15 12.27 0.43
C GLY A 41 -4.41 11.38 0.32
N THR A 42 -4.32 10.08 0.64
CA THR A 42 -5.42 9.12 0.41
C THR A 42 -5.90 8.35 1.65
N ALA A 43 -5.20 8.48 2.78
CA ALA A 43 -5.56 7.82 4.01
C ALA A 43 -6.77 8.47 4.70
N THR A 44 -7.47 7.65 5.47
CA THR A 44 -8.59 8.06 6.31
C THR A 44 -8.09 8.50 7.69
N GLU A 45 -8.85 9.33 8.39
CA GLU A 45 -8.50 9.88 9.71
C GLU A 45 -8.11 8.80 10.73
N ALA A 46 -8.77 7.64 10.70
CA ALA A 46 -8.45 6.49 11.54
C ALA A 46 -7.05 5.89 11.26
N GLU A 47 -6.50 6.04 10.06
CA GLU A 47 -5.10 5.67 9.78
C GLU A 47 -4.11 6.71 10.28
N VAL A 48 -4.41 7.99 10.07
CA VAL A 48 -3.56 9.09 10.57
C VAL A 48 -3.48 9.04 12.10
N GLY A 49 -4.60 8.77 12.77
CA GLY A 49 -4.65 8.58 14.22
C GLY A 49 -3.74 7.43 14.69
N THR A 50 -3.75 6.29 14.00
CA THR A 50 -2.80 5.21 14.32
C THR A 50 -1.36 5.53 13.97
N LEU A 51 -1.10 6.32 12.93
CA LEU A 51 0.24 6.77 12.61
C LEU A 51 0.79 7.61 13.78
N ALA A 52 -0.02 8.56 14.27
CA ALA A 52 0.32 9.43 15.39
C ALA A 52 0.49 8.67 16.72
N HIS A 53 -0.35 7.68 17.00
CA HIS A 53 -0.36 6.98 18.29
C HIS A 53 0.45 5.68 18.34
N SER A 54 0.59 4.97 17.21
CA SER A 54 1.16 3.61 17.15
C SER A 54 2.26 3.42 16.10
N GLY A 55 2.54 4.45 15.29
CA GLY A 55 3.66 4.50 14.36
C GLY A 55 3.36 4.05 12.92
N ILE A 56 4.33 4.36 12.04
CA ILE A 56 4.24 4.20 10.58
C ILE A 56 3.97 2.76 10.15
N ARG A 57 4.65 1.77 10.75
CA ARG A 57 4.54 0.36 10.34
C ARG A 57 3.10 -0.17 10.43
N ARG A 58 2.39 0.17 11.50
CA ARG A 58 1.01 -0.29 11.74
C ARG A 58 -0.02 0.46 10.90
N ALA A 59 0.19 1.75 10.66
CA ALA A 59 -0.67 2.53 9.77
C ALA A 59 -0.54 2.07 8.30
N MET A 60 0.69 1.87 7.82
CA MET A 60 0.96 1.46 6.44
C MET A 60 0.48 0.05 6.11
N SER A 61 0.57 -0.92 7.05
CA SER A 61 0.08 -2.28 6.80
C SER A 61 -1.44 -2.31 6.58
N ARG A 62 -2.21 -1.54 7.37
CA ARG A 62 -3.66 -1.41 7.21
C ARG A 62 -4.04 -0.66 5.93
N TRP A 63 -3.36 0.44 5.62
CA TRP A 63 -3.60 1.18 4.38
C TRP A 63 -3.36 0.31 3.15
N ARG A 64 -2.24 -0.43 3.09
CA ARG A 64 -1.95 -1.37 1.99
C ARG A 64 -2.99 -2.48 1.87
N ALA A 65 -3.44 -3.06 2.99
CA ALA A 65 -4.47 -4.10 2.98
C ALA A 65 -5.77 -3.60 2.35
N ARG A 66 -6.22 -2.38 2.71
CA ARG A 66 -7.44 -1.79 2.11
C ARG A 66 -7.26 -1.41 0.64
N ARG A 67 -6.09 -0.86 0.27
CA ARG A 67 -5.82 -0.46 -1.13
C ARG A 67 -5.81 -1.69 -2.05
N ARG A 68 -5.23 -2.81 -1.61
CA ARG A 68 -5.28 -4.09 -2.34
C ARG A 68 -6.70 -4.66 -2.43
N GLY A 69 -7.51 -4.53 -1.38
CA GLY A 69 -8.92 -4.96 -1.38
C GLY A 69 -9.85 -4.10 -2.24
N ARG A 70 -9.52 -2.83 -2.48
CA ARG A 70 -10.31 -1.91 -3.32
C ARG A 70 -10.09 -2.06 -4.83
N GLY A 71 -9.06 -2.79 -5.27
CA GLY A 71 -8.81 -3.07 -6.70
C GLY A 71 -9.85 -3.98 -7.37
N ARG A 72 -10.83 -4.51 -6.62
CA ARG A 72 -11.85 -5.43 -7.14
C ARG A 72 -13.25 -5.15 -6.59
N ARG A 73 -13.65 -3.87 -6.54
CA ARG A 73 -15.07 -3.52 -6.61
C ARG A 73 -15.30 -2.82 -7.94
N VAL A 74 -15.46 -3.64 -8.98
CA VAL A 74 -16.27 -3.25 -10.14
C VAL A 74 -17.59 -2.78 -9.54
N PRO A 75 -18.06 -1.55 -9.80
CA PRO A 75 -19.41 -1.18 -9.45
C PRO A 75 -20.29 -2.19 -10.15
N SER A 76 -20.96 -3.06 -9.39
CA SER A 76 -22.05 -3.84 -9.98
C SER A 76 -23.06 -2.78 -10.41
N PRO A 77 -23.32 -2.58 -11.73
CA PRO A 77 -24.38 -1.71 -12.13
C PRO A 77 -25.63 -2.27 -11.46
N VAL A 78 -26.22 -1.46 -10.59
CA VAL A 78 -27.50 -1.75 -9.95
C VAL A 78 -28.43 -2.12 -11.10
N LEU A 79 -28.68 -3.42 -11.22
CA LEU A 79 -29.72 -3.96 -12.08
C LEU A 79 -30.99 -3.38 -11.48
N THR A 80 -31.44 -2.25 -12.02
CA THR A 80 -32.80 -1.78 -11.82
C THR A 80 -33.66 -2.90 -12.36
N ASP A 81 -34.12 -3.74 -11.45
CA ASP A 81 -35.19 -4.68 -11.61
C ASP A 81 -36.37 -3.89 -12.15
N ARG A 82 -36.52 -3.88 -13.48
CA ARG A 82 -37.81 -3.57 -14.10
C ARG A 82 -38.69 -4.73 -13.70
N VAL A 83 -39.35 -4.54 -12.56
CA VAL A 83 -40.54 -5.29 -12.15
C VAL A 83 -41.44 -5.36 -13.38
N THR A 84 -41.50 -6.57 -13.92
CA THR A 84 -42.49 -7.01 -14.88
C THR A 84 -43.82 -6.93 -14.17
N GLU A 85 -44.66 -5.95 -14.51
CA GLU A 85 -46.08 -6.07 -14.21
C GLU A 85 -46.68 -7.05 -15.23
N PRO A 86 -47.21 -8.20 -14.78
CA PRO A 86 -47.98 -9.07 -15.63
C PRO A 86 -49.34 -8.43 -15.89
N SER A 87 -49.71 -8.43 -17.16
CA SER A 87 -51.05 -8.18 -17.66
C SER A 87 -52.11 -8.99 -16.89
N GLU A 88 -53.08 -8.30 -16.28
CA GLU A 88 -54.36 -8.91 -15.94
C GLU A 88 -55.51 -7.93 -16.21
N GLN A 89 -56.15 -8.18 -17.35
CA GLN A 89 -57.39 -7.59 -17.80
C GLN A 89 -58.52 -8.57 -17.43
N PRO A 90 -59.58 -8.12 -16.74
CA PRO A 90 -60.90 -8.61 -17.10
C PRO A 90 -61.94 -7.48 -17.15
N GLN A 91 -62.42 -7.25 -18.37
CA GLN A 91 -63.83 -7.25 -18.75
C GLN A 91 -64.87 -7.27 -17.60
N HIS A 92 -65.56 -6.15 -17.38
CA HIS A 92 -66.95 -6.18 -16.90
C HIS A 92 -67.76 -5.03 -17.49
N ALA A 93 -68.96 -5.40 -17.95
CA ALA A 93 -69.92 -4.59 -18.66
C ALA A 93 -70.77 -3.76 -17.69
N ASP A 94 -71.21 -2.58 -18.14
CA ASP A 94 -72.60 -2.11 -18.13
C ASP A 94 -72.72 -0.82 -18.94
#